data_AF-U6FC30-F1
#
_entry.id   AF-U6FC30-F1
#
_cell.length_a   1.000
_cell.length_b   1.000
_cell.length_c   1.000
_cell.angle_alpha   90.00
_cell.angle_beta   90.00
_cell.angle_gamma   90.00
#
_symmetry.space_group_name_H-M   'P 1'
#
loop_
_entity.id
_entity.type
_entity.pdbx_description
1 polymer ?
#
loop_
_entity_poly.entity_id
_entity_poly.type
_entity_poly.pdbx_seq_one_letter_code
_entity_poly.pdbx_strand_id
1 'polypeptide(L)'
;MPVVGKYAIVLNGKNEPVCVIQNKTVEIMPFKNVSAEHAYLEGEGDRSYEYWRKVHEKFFAQECEEDLDTTFTENTEVVCETFEKVD
;
A
#
# COMPACT_ATOMS: atom_id res chain seq x y z
N MET A 1 12.58 2.72 4.00
CA MET A 1 12.05 1.35 3.98
C MET A 1 11.38 1.02 5.30
N PRO A 2 10.15 0.48 5.28
CA PRO A 2 9.52 -0.13 6.45
C PRO A 2 10.28 -1.38 6.91
N VAL A 3 10.04 -1.80 8.15
CA VAL A 3 10.72 -2.95 8.77
C VAL A 3 9.70 -3.78 9.52
N VAL A 4 9.81 -5.10 9.46
CA VAL A 4 9.00 -6.02 10.26
C VAL A 4 9.16 -5.71 11.76
N GLY A 5 8.05 -5.68 12.49
CA GLY A 5 8.01 -5.36 13.91
C GLY A 5 8.00 -3.86 14.22
N LYS A 6 8.14 -2.98 13.23
CA LYS A 6 8.03 -1.53 13.40
C LYS A 6 6.60 -1.15 13.76
N TYR A 7 6.46 -0.19 14.67
CA TYR A 7 5.19 0.41 15.06
C TYR A 7 4.95 1.73 14.34
N ALA A 8 3.68 2.02 14.04
CA ALA A 8 3.24 3.30 13.50
C ALA A 8 1.93 3.74 14.15
N ILE A 9 1.77 5.06 14.34
CA ILE A 9 0.51 5.67 14.75
C ILE A 9 -0.25 6.07 13.48
N VAL A 10 -1.46 5.55 13.30
CA VAL A 10 -2.33 5.92 12.18
C VAL A 10 -3.10 7.17 12.57
N LEU A 11 -3.11 8.16 11.67
CA LEU A 11 -3.89 9.39 11.82
C LEU A 11 -5.12 9.37 10.90
N ASN A 12 -6.20 10.01 11.32
CA ASN A 12 -7.36 10.26 10.44
C ASN A 12 -7.11 11.44 9.50
N GLY A 13 -8.08 11.74 8.61
CA GLY A 13 -8.00 12.88 7.68
C GLY A 13 -7.98 14.27 8.33
N LYS A 14 -8.09 14.38 9.66
CA LYS A 14 -7.91 15.62 10.45
C LYS A 14 -6.58 15.65 11.21
N ASN A 15 -5.67 14.70 10.95
CA ASN A 15 -4.40 14.52 11.64
C ASN A 15 -4.52 14.14 13.13
N GLU A 16 -5.61 13.48 13.53
CA GLU A 16 -5.80 12.98 14.91
C GLU A 16 -5.48 11.47 14.98
N PRO A 17 -4.80 10.98 16.03
CA PRO A 17 -4.44 9.57 16.16
C PRO A 17 -5.67 8.68 16.36
N VAL A 18 -5.72 7.54 15.66
CA VAL A 18 -6.85 6.59 15.72
C VAL A 18 -6.48 5.18 16.14
N CYS A 19 -5.25 4.73 15.88
CA CYS A 19 -4.75 3.43 16.35
C CYS A 19 -3.22 3.34 16.24
N VAL A 20 -2.66 2.30 16.86
CA VAL A 20 -1.29 1.86 16.64
C VAL A 20 -1.30 0.56 15.85
N ILE A 21 -0.45 0.48 14.83
CA ILE A 21 -0.23 -0.74 14.04
C ILE A 21 1.21 -1.24 14.20
N GLN A 22 1.40 -2.55 14.05
CA GLN A 22 2.71 -3.19 13.95
C GLN A 22 2.83 -3.99 12.66
N ASN A 23 3.89 -3.73 11.89
CA ASN A 23 4.17 -4.47 10.67
C ASN A 23 4.53 -5.93 10.94
N LYS A 24 3.90 -6.85 10.20
CA LYS A 24 4.13 -8.28 10.25
C LYS A 24 4.96 -8.79 9.09
N THR A 25 4.72 -8.28 7.89
CA THR A 25 5.54 -8.59 6.72
C THR A 25 5.86 -7.30 5.97
N VAL A 26 6.99 -7.33 5.26
CA VAL A 26 7.41 -6.32 4.30
C VAL A 26 7.97 -7.08 3.10
N GLU A 27 7.33 -6.93 1.96
CA GLU A 27 7.71 -7.61 0.72
C GLU A 27 7.90 -6.58 -0.39
N ILE A 28 8.89 -6.80 -1.25
CA ILE A 28 9.14 -5.96 -2.43
C ILE A 28 8.93 -6.84 -3.64
N MET A 29 8.06 -6.39 -4.55
CA MET A 29 7.78 -7.11 -5.79
C MET A 29 7.33 -6.14 -6.88
N PRO A 30 7.45 -6.53 -8.16
CA PRO A 30 6.81 -5.80 -9.25
C PRO A 30 5.30 -5.66 -9.01
N PHE A 31 4.72 -4.50 -9.34
CA PHE A 31 3.29 -4.23 -9.16
C PHE A 31 2.38 -5.31 -9.75
N LYS A 32 2.71 -5.84 -10.93
CA LYS A 32 1.95 -6.92 -11.57
C LYS A 32 1.91 -8.23 -10.78
N ASN A 33 2.83 -8.42 -9.84
CA ASN A 33 2.93 -9.62 -9.01
C ASN A 33 2.18 -9.50 -7.69
N VAL A 34 1.61 -8.33 -7.36
CA VAL A 34 0.79 -8.17 -6.16
C VAL A 34 -0.43 -9.09 -6.27
N SER A 35 -0.64 -9.90 -5.23
CA SER A 35 -1.66 -10.94 -5.23
C SER A 35 -3.06 -10.37 -4.97
N ALA A 36 -4.08 -11.10 -5.43
CA ALA A 36 -5.47 -10.79 -5.08
C ALA A 36 -5.73 -10.88 -3.57
N GLU A 37 -4.97 -11.70 -2.84
CA GLU A 37 -5.03 -11.77 -1.38
C GLU A 37 -4.54 -10.46 -0.74
N HIS A 38 -3.42 -9.90 -1.21
CA HIS A 38 -2.93 -8.61 -0.70
C HIS A 38 -3.94 -7.49 -0.98
N ALA A 39 -4.44 -7.40 -2.22
CA ALA A 39 -5.48 -6.44 -2.59
C ALA A 39 -6.75 -6.57 -1.72
N TYR A 40 -7.16 -7.80 -1.41
CA TYR A 40 -8.30 -8.05 -0.52
C TYR A 40 -8.05 -7.62 0.93
N LEU A 41 -6.80 -7.77 1.42
CA LEU A 41 -6.39 -7.36 2.77
C LEU A 41 -6.32 -5.84 2.93
N GLU A 42 -5.91 -5.10 1.89
CA GLU A 42 -5.97 -3.63 1.90
C GLU A 42 -7.41 -3.12 2.05
N GLY A 43 -8.40 -3.89 1.58
CA GLY A 43 -9.80 -3.70 1.96
C GLY A 43 -10.49 -2.51 1.29
N GLU A 44 -9.90 -1.94 0.24
CA GLU A 44 -10.46 -0.80 -0.49
C GLU A 44 -11.65 -1.18 -1.39
N GLY A 45 -12.55 -0.21 -1.61
CA GLY A 45 -13.66 -0.35 -2.55
C GLY A 45 -14.54 -1.57 -2.27
N ASP A 46 -14.71 -2.42 -3.28
CA ASP A 46 -15.45 -3.69 -3.20
C ASP A 46 -14.55 -4.89 -2.83
N ARG A 47 -13.29 -4.64 -2.47
CA ARG A 47 -12.24 -5.62 -2.15
C ARG A 47 -11.89 -6.55 -3.30
N SER A 48 -12.26 -6.21 -4.53
CA SER A 48 -11.83 -6.94 -5.73
C SER A 48 -10.42 -6.55 -6.14
N TYR A 49 -9.71 -7.50 -6.76
CA TYR A 49 -8.39 -7.24 -7.33
C TYR A 49 -8.46 -6.22 -8.46
N GLU A 50 -9.52 -6.27 -9.27
CA GLU A 50 -9.75 -5.36 -10.40
C GLU A 50 -9.93 -3.91 -9.94
N TYR A 51 -10.71 -3.69 -8.87
CA TYR A 51 -10.86 -2.36 -8.29
C TYR A 51 -9.52 -1.87 -7.76
N TRP A 52 -8.86 -2.69 -6.93
CA TRP A 52 -7.57 -2.36 -6.32
C TRP A 52 -6.53 -1.97 -7.38
N ARG A 53 -6.40 -2.78 -8.43
CA ARG A 53 -5.44 -2.54 -9.51
C ARG A 53 -5.72 -1.22 -10.20
N LYS A 54 -6.98 -0.95 -10.55
CA LYS A 54 -7.38 0.28 -11.26
C LYS A 54 -7.05 1.54 -10.46
N VAL A 55 -7.33 1.55 -9.16
CA VAL A 55 -7.09 2.75 -8.33
C VAL A 55 -5.60 2.96 -8.06
N HIS A 56 -4.85 1.87 -7.84
CA HIS A 56 -3.41 1.93 -7.60
C HIS A 56 -2.61 2.28 -8.86
N GLU A 57 -2.97 1.76 -10.04
CA GLU A 57 -2.33 2.16 -11.30
C GLU A 57 -2.47 3.67 -11.54
N LYS A 58 -3.66 4.22 -11.28
CA LYS A 58 -3.90 5.66 -11.41
C LYS A 58 -3.08 6.45 -10.39
N PHE A 59 -3.09 6.02 -9.13
CA PHE A 59 -2.36 6.69 -8.05
C PHE A 59 -0.85 6.71 -8.32
N PHE A 60 -0.24 5.55 -8.58
CA PHE A 60 1.20 5.48 -8.82
C PHE A 60 1.64 6.15 -10.12
N ALA A 61 0.81 6.14 -11.17
CA ALA A 61 1.11 6.89 -12.39
C ALA A 61 1.20 8.39 -12.11
N GLN A 62 0.28 8.93 -11.31
CA GLN A 62 0.29 10.34 -10.91
C GLN A 62 1.53 10.66 -10.07
N GLU A 63 1.80 9.89 -9.00
CA GLU A 63 2.97 10.12 -8.12
C GLU A 63 4.30 10.02 -8.87
N CYS A 64 4.41 9.07 -9.81
CA CYS A 64 5.62 8.92 -10.62
C CYS A 64 5.86 10.13 -11.54
N GLU A 65 4.80 10.67 -12.14
CA GLU A 65 4.88 11.84 -13.03
C GLU A 65 5.13 13.13 -12.23
N GLU A 66 4.44 13.32 -11.10
CA GLU A 66 4.47 14.57 -10.33
C GLU A 66 5.72 14.69 -9.45
N ASP A 67 6.14 13.62 -8.77
CA ASP A 67 7.16 13.71 -7.71
C ASP A 67 8.50 13.04 -8.07
N LEU A 68 8.52 12.14 -9.05
CA LEU A 68 9.69 11.31 -9.35
C LEU A 68 10.26 11.48 -10.76
N ASP A 69 9.61 12.26 -11.63
CA ASP A 69 9.98 12.45 -13.05
C ASP A 69 10.23 11.10 -13.75
N THR A 70 9.34 10.13 -13.51
CA THR A 70 9.44 8.75 -14.03
C THR A 70 8.08 8.23 -14.49
N THR A 71 8.09 7.09 -15.19
CA THR A 71 6.85 6.45 -15.67
C THR A 71 6.56 5.21 -14.84
N PHE A 72 5.36 5.17 -14.27
CA PHE A 72 4.85 3.95 -13.64
C PHE A 72 4.63 2.85 -14.69
N THR A 73 5.08 1.64 -14.38
CA THR A 73 4.88 0.46 -15.22
C THR A 73 4.49 -0.75 -14.37
N GLU A 74 3.98 -1.79 -15.00
CA GLU A 74 3.73 -3.08 -14.34
C GLU A 74 4.97 -3.72 -13.68
N ASN A 75 6.18 -3.31 -14.09
CA ASN A 75 7.43 -3.78 -13.50
C ASN A 75 7.95 -2.89 -12.38
N THR A 76 7.30 -1.75 -12.10
CA THR A 76 7.66 -0.88 -10.98
C THR A 76 7.57 -1.67 -9.68
N GLU A 77 8.65 -1.67 -8.91
CA GLU A 77 8.67 -2.33 -7.60
C GLU A 77 7.79 -1.56 -6.61
N VAL A 78 6.92 -2.28 -5.92
CA VAL A 78 6.10 -1.76 -4.83
C VAL A 78 6.50 -2.44 -3.53
N VAL A 79 6.35 -1.71 -2.43
CA VAL A 79 6.60 -2.21 -1.08
C VAL A 79 5.25 -2.53 -0.46
N CYS A 80 4.98 -3.82 -0.27
CA CYS A 80 3.75 -4.35 0.29
C CYS A 80 3.97 -4.64 1.78
N GLU A 81 3.15 -4.04 2.64
CA GLU A 81 3.19 -4.22 4.09
C GLU A 81 1.92 -4.93 4.54
N THR A 82 2.05 -5.98 5.37
CA THR A 82 0.91 -6.43 6.19
C THR A 82 1.17 -6.03 7.62
N PHE A 83 0.13 -5.62 8.33
CA PHE A 83 0.22 -5.16 9.71
C PHE A 83 -1.00 -5.59 10.50
N GLU A 84 -0.87 -5.54 11.82
CA GLU A 84 -2.00 -5.72 12.73
C GLU A 84 -2.18 -4.47 13.58
N LYS A 85 -3.43 -4.18 13.95
CA LYS A 85 -3.74 -3.19 14.98
C LYS A 85 -3.36 -3.76 16.35
N VAL A 86 -2.61 -3.00 17.14
CA VAL A 86 -2.16 -3.38 18.49
C VAL A 86 -2.70 -2.48 19.61
N ASP A 87 -3.26 -1.31 19.27
CA ASP A 87 -3.95 -0.38 20.20
C ASP A 87 -5.00 0.44 19.45
#